data_AF-A0A356BCJ1-F1
#
_entry.id   AF-A0A356BCJ1-F1
#
_cell.length_a   1.000
_cell.length_b   1.000
_cell.length_c   1.000
_cell.angle_alpha   90.00
_cell.angle_beta   90.00
_cell.angle_gamma   90.00
#
_symmetry.space_group_name_H-M   'P 1'
#
loop_
_entity.id
_entity.type
_entity.pdbx_description
1 polymer ?
#
loop_
_entity_poly.entity_id
_entity_poly.type
_entity_poly.pdbx_seq_one_letter_code
_entity_poly.pdbx_strand_id
1 'polypeptide(L)' 'MLNFTFKNQTEILFGKGQIKEAKSRLPQDARVLLLYGGGSIKRNGVYD' A
#
# COMPACT_ATOMS: atom_id res chain seq x y z
N MET A 1 -9.10 -31.64 12.41
CA MET A 1 -9.25 -30.33 11.73
C MET A 1 -10.55 -30.33 10.95
N LEU A 2 -11.21 -29.18 10.85
CA LEU A 2 -12.43 -29.00 10.05
C LEU A 2 -12.06 -28.53 8.63
N ASN A 3 -12.95 -28.80 7.67
CA ASN A 3 -12.81 -28.30 6.32
C ASN A 3 -13.02 -26.78 6.30
N PHE A 4 -12.13 -26.06 5.62
CA PHE A 4 -12.28 -24.62 5.38
C PHE A 4 -11.76 -24.25 3.99
N THR A 5 -12.25 -23.11 3.50
CA THR A 5 -11.70 -22.43 2.33
C THR A 5 -11.10 -21.11 2.78
N PHE A 6 -9.85 -20.87 2.44
CA PHE A 6 -9.13 -19.65 2.79
C PHE A 6 -8.78 -18.86 1.53
N LYS A 7 -8.95 -17.55 1.59
CA LYS A 7 -8.58 -16.64 0.51
C LYS A 7 -7.98 -15.37 1.10
N ASN A 8 -6.75 -15.06 0.71
CA ASN A 8 -6.12 -13.77 0.94
C ASN A 8 -5.74 -13.18 -0.42
N GLN A 9 -6.40 -12.10 -0.81
CA GLN A 9 -6.22 -11.48 -2.13
C GLN A 9 -5.27 -10.31 -2.14
N THR A 10 -4.82 -9.87 -0.97
CA THR A 10 -3.95 -8.70 -0.85
C THR A 10 -2.59 -9.01 -1.44
N GLU A 11 -2.19 -8.23 -2.45
CA GLU A 11 -0.81 -8.25 -2.96
C GLU A 11 0.12 -7.63 -1.92
N ILE A 12 1.25 -8.29 -1.63
CA ILE A 12 2.26 -7.78 -0.71
C ILE A 12 3.47 -7.31 -1.52
N LEU A 13 3.69 -5.99 -1.52
CA LEU A 13 4.90 -5.37 -2.08
C LEU A 13 5.97 -5.26 -0.99
N PHE A 14 6.84 -6.27 -0.87
CA PHE A 14 7.80 -6.38 0.22
C PHE A 14 9.23 -6.01 -0.21
N GLY A 15 9.91 -5.20 0.60
CA GLY A 15 11.32 -4.86 0.43
C GLY A 15 11.60 -3.35 0.39
N LYS A 16 12.89 -3.00 0.47
CA LYS A 16 13.34 -1.60 0.44
C LYS A 16 12.98 -0.96 -0.91
N GLY A 17 12.30 0.19 -0.87
CA GLY A 17 11.98 0.97 -2.07
C GLY A 17 10.70 0.57 -2.82
N GLN A 18 9.96 -0.42 -2.34
CA GLN A 18 8.75 -0.93 -3.01
C GLN A 18 7.59 0.06 -3.10
N ILE A 19 7.59 1.15 -2.33
CA ILE A 19 6.56 2.19 -2.41
C ILE A 19 6.43 2.78 -3.83
N LYS A 20 7.51 2.75 -4.64
CA LYS A 20 7.51 3.20 -6.04
C LYS A 20 6.58 2.40 -6.94
N GLU A 21 6.34 1.13 -6.60
CA GLU A 21 5.45 0.24 -7.35
C GLU A 21 3.97 0.54 -7.09
N ALA A 22 3.62 1.29 -6.03
CA ALA A 22 2.23 1.60 -5.70
C ALA A 22 1.49 2.29 -6.87
N LYS A 23 2.19 3.15 -7.63
CA LYS A 23 1.62 3.84 -8.79
C LYS A 23 1.17 2.87 -9.89
N SER A 24 1.88 1.76 -10.10
CA SER A 24 1.53 0.79 -11.15
C SER A 24 0.32 -0.08 -10.80
N ARG A 25 -0.10 -0.08 -9.53
CA ARG A 25 -1.28 -0.81 -9.02
C ARG A 25 -2.56 0.03 -8.99
N LEU A 26 -2.46 1.33 -9.25
CA LEU A 26 -3.60 2.22 -9.29
C LEU A 26 -4.13 2.34 -10.72
N PRO A 27 -5.44 2.46 -10.91
CA PRO A 27 -6.00 2.91 -12.18
C PRO A 27 -5.38 4.25 -12.61
N GLN A 28 -5.13 4.44 -13.90
CA GLN A 28 -4.42 5.61 -14.44
C GLN A 28 -5.16 6.93 -14.16
N ASP A 29 -6.48 6.87 -14.06
CA ASP A 29 -7.42 7.98 -13.85
C ASP A 29 -7.93 8.06 -12.40
N ALA A 30 -7.34 7.30 -11.48
CA ALA A 30 -7.78 7.28 -10.09
C ALA A 30 -7.55 8.64 -9.41
N ARG A 31 -8.64 9.23 -8.88
CA ARG A 31 -8.55 10.33 -7.91
C ARG A 31 -8.33 9.75 -6.52
N VAL A 32 -7.11 9.89 -5.99
CA VAL A 32 -6.71 9.27 -4.72
C VAL A 32 -6.80 10.26 -3.56
N LEU A 33 -7.37 9.80 -2.43
CA LEU A 33 -7.28 10.48 -1.14
C LEU A 33 -6.21 9.79 -0.29
N LEU A 34 -5.11 10.49 0.00
CA LEU A 34 -4.06 9.99 0.89
C LEU A 34 -4.36 10.41 2.34
N LEU A 35 -4.78 9.44 3.15
CA LEU A 35 -4.99 9.62 4.60
C LEU A 35 -3.73 9.24 5.37
N TYR A 36 -3.32 10.10 6.32
CA TYR A 36 -2.22 9.84 7.24
C TYR A 36 -2.48 10.50 8.59
N GLY A 37 -1.77 10.04 9.63
CA GLY A 37 -1.91 10.55 11.00
C GLY A 37 -1.16 11.87 11.24
N GLY A 38 -0.55 12.02 12.43
CA GLY A 38 0.11 13.25 12.90
C GLY A 38 1.37 13.73 12.15
N GLY A 39 1.57 13.33 10.89
CA GLY A 39 2.59 13.89 10.01
C GLY A 39 4.01 13.35 10.16
N SER A 40 4.23 12.26 10.92
CA SER A 40 5.55 11.63 11.03
C SER A 40 6.15 11.22 9.68
N ILE A 41 5.30 10.84 8.72
CA ILE A 41 5.70 10.43 7.36
C ILE A 41 6.37 11.56 6.55
N LYS A 42 6.14 12.83 6.93
CA LYS A 42 6.84 13.96 6.33
C LYS A 42 8.25 14.13 6.91
N ARG A 43 8.42 13.84 8.20
CA ARG A 43 9.71 13.99 8.89
C ARG A 43 10.71 12.90 8.49
N ASN A 44 10.23 11.71 8.16
CA ASN A 44 11.08 10.59 7.77
C ASN A 44 11.20 10.41 6.24
N GLY A 45 10.68 11.36 5.45
CA GLY A 45 10.78 11.37 3.99
C GLY A 45 9.94 10.32 3.27
N VAL A 46 8.98 9.67 3.94
CA VAL A 46 8.06 8.69 3.30
C VAL A 46 7.00 9.39 2.44
N TYR A 47 6.64 10.63 2.79
CA TYR A 47 5.65 11.42 2.05
C TYR A 47 6.16 11.95 0.71
N ASP A 48 7.48 12.15 0.58
CA ASP A 48 8.14 12.74 -0.58
C ASP A 48 8.41 11.70 -1.67
#